data_AF-A0A832D419-F1
#
_entry.id   AF-A0A832D419-F1
#
_cell.length_a   1.000
_cell.length_b   1.000
_cell.length_c   1.000
_cell.angle_alpha   90.00
_cell.angle_beta   90.00
_cell.angle_gamma   90.00
#
_symmetry.space_group_name_H-M   'P 1'
#
loop_
_entity.id
_entity.type
_entity.pdbx_description
1 polymer ?
#
loop_
_entity_poly.entity_id
_entity_poly.type
_entity_poly.pdbx_seq_one_letter_code
_entity_poly.pdbx_strand_id
1 'polypeptide(L)'
;MTRKIIIWVVVVVGLFGVWFAGEKKALDAVHPSKYGTNLTAFLEAMQPQEVRYCEQDGSTYFLVVGKPVTSLFSLPSGPPAYVFDGAGNLVEWCGDLGDNPDFCKRWSKLILGERIRAQDVRAYIEAGRGNKDGGMH
;
A
#
# COMPACT_ATOMS: atom_id res chain seq x y z
N MET A 1 41.07 -22.99 -15.73
CA MET A 1 40.04 -23.00 -14.67
C MET A 1 39.43 -21.62 -14.45
N THR A 2 40.26 -20.58 -14.30
CA THR A 2 39.87 -19.19 -13.99
C THR A 2 38.89 -18.55 -14.98
N ARG A 3 39.05 -18.76 -16.29
CA ARG A 3 38.15 -18.20 -17.32
C ARG A 3 36.70 -18.70 -17.22
N LYS A 4 36.50 -19.98 -16.87
CA LYS A 4 35.14 -20.54 -16.67
C LYS A 4 34.49 -19.97 -15.41
N ILE A 5 35.27 -19.78 -14.34
CA ILE A 5 34.79 -19.16 -13.11
C ILE A 5 34.36 -17.71 -13.37
N ILE A 6 35.16 -16.93 -14.12
CA ILE A 6 34.80 -15.55 -14.49
C ILE A 6 33.49 -15.49 -15.27
N ILE A 7 33.30 -16.38 -16.25
CA ILE A 7 32.05 -16.44 -17.03
C ILE A 7 30.86 -16.72 -16.10
N TRP A 8 30.96 -17.70 -15.20
CA TRP A 8 29.90 -17.99 -14.24
C TRP A 8 29.60 -16.83 -13.30
N VAL A 9 30.63 -16.13 -12.81
CA VAL A 9 30.45 -14.93 -11.99
C VAL A 9 29.70 -13.85 -12.76
N VAL A 10 30.08 -13.57 -14.00
CA VAL A 10 29.39 -12.56 -14.84
C VAL A 10 27.93 -12.94 -15.08
N VAL A 11 27.64 -14.22 -15.36
CA VAL A 11 26.28 -14.71 -15.53
C VAL A 11 25.46 -14.52 -14.25
N VAL A 12 25.99 -14.94 -13.09
CA VAL A 12 25.30 -14.80 -11.81
C VAL A 12 25.05 -13.33 -11.46
N VAL A 13 26.04 -12.46 -11.62
CA VAL A 13 25.89 -11.01 -11.40
C VAL A 13 24.86 -10.41 -12.35
N GLY A 14 24.85 -10.82 -13.63
CA GLY A 14 23.84 -10.40 -14.60
C GLY A 14 22.43 -10.81 -14.19
N LEU A 15 22.24 -12.04 -13.72
CA LEU A 15 20.95 -12.55 -13.23
C LEU A 15 20.47 -11.76 -12.00
N PHE A 16 21.35 -11.49 -11.04
CA PHE A 16 21.01 -10.63 -9.90
C PHE A 16 20.64 -9.22 -10.36
N GLY A 17 21.35 -8.64 -11.33
CA GLY A 17 21.03 -7.32 -11.88
C GLY A 17 19.63 -7.27 -12.50
N VAL A 18 19.25 -8.29 -13.28
CA VAL A 18 17.91 -8.40 -13.86
C VAL A 18 16.84 -8.54 -12.77
N TRP A 19 17.09 -9.36 -11.75
CA TRP A 19 16.17 -9.52 -10.62
C TRP A 19 15.98 -8.20 -9.86
N PHE A 20 17.06 -7.54 -9.43
CA PHE A 20 16.97 -6.26 -8.71
C PHE A 20 16.22 -5.19 -9.51
N ALA A 21 16.43 -5.13 -10.83
CA ALA A 21 15.67 -4.22 -11.69
C ALA A 21 14.17 -4.58 -11.74
N GLY A 22 13.84 -5.87 -11.74
CA GLY A 22 12.47 -6.38 -11.64
C GLY A 22 11.79 -5.96 -10.35
N GLU A 23 12.44 -6.17 -9.20
CA GLU A 23 11.91 -5.80 -7.88
C GLU A 23 11.69 -4.29 -7.76
N LYS A 24 12.68 -3.48 -8.19
CA LYS A 24 12.54 -2.03 -8.19
C LYS A 24 11.34 -1.57 -9.04
N LYS A 25 11.17 -2.16 -10.22
CA LYS A 25 10.05 -1.83 -11.11
C LYS A 25 8.70 -2.21 -10.49
N ALA A 26 8.63 -3.34 -9.79
CA ALA A 26 7.42 -3.77 -9.09
C ALA A 26 7.09 -2.81 -7.93
N LEU A 27 8.08 -2.44 -7.12
CA LEU A 27 7.91 -1.45 -6.04
C LEU A 27 7.48 -0.08 -6.59
N ASP A 28 8.15 0.40 -7.64
CA ASP A 28 7.82 1.67 -8.29
C ASP A 28 6.39 1.63 -8.87
N ALA A 29 5.85 0.46 -9.24
CA ALA A 29 4.48 0.30 -9.74
C ALA A 29 3.42 0.56 -8.69
N VAL A 30 3.70 0.20 -7.42
CA VAL A 30 2.79 0.38 -6.28
C VAL A 30 3.14 1.61 -5.43
N HIS A 31 4.13 2.39 -5.83
CA HIS A 31 4.54 3.54 -5.04
C HIS A 31 3.45 4.64 -5.01
N PRO A 32 3.08 5.19 -3.84
CA PRO A 32 1.97 6.13 -3.73
C PRO A 32 2.15 7.43 -4.52
N SER A 33 3.39 7.84 -4.80
CA SER A 33 3.68 9.03 -5.61
C SER A 33 3.04 9.01 -7.01
N LYS A 34 2.64 7.83 -7.52
CA LYS A 34 1.91 7.70 -8.79
C LYS A 34 0.45 8.10 -8.72
N TYR A 35 -0.16 8.01 -7.54
CA TYR A 35 -1.60 8.14 -7.35
C TYR A 35 -1.95 9.39 -6.53
N GLY A 36 -0.96 10.01 -5.89
CA GLY A 36 -1.13 11.14 -4.99
C GLY A 36 -1.23 10.72 -3.52
N THR A 37 -1.22 11.70 -2.62
CA THR A 37 -1.28 11.46 -1.17
C THR A 37 -2.66 11.74 -0.58
N ASN A 38 -3.64 12.09 -1.41
CA ASN A 38 -5.02 12.34 -1.00
C ASN A 38 -5.92 11.15 -1.37
N LEU A 39 -6.71 10.64 -0.42
CA LEU A 39 -7.55 9.46 -0.56
C LEU A 39 -8.52 9.57 -1.74
N THR A 40 -9.15 10.73 -1.94
CA THR A 40 -10.11 10.90 -3.04
C THR A 40 -9.43 10.82 -4.39
N ALA A 41 -8.31 11.55 -4.57
CA ALA A 41 -7.52 11.47 -5.81
C ALA A 41 -6.93 10.07 -6.02
N PHE A 42 -6.53 9.42 -4.93
CA PHE A 42 -5.99 8.07 -4.94
C PHE A 42 -7.00 7.03 -5.43
N LEU A 43 -8.25 7.11 -4.95
CA LEU A 43 -9.34 6.22 -5.38
C LEU A 43 -9.82 6.50 -6.81
N GLU A 44 -9.61 7.70 -7.35
CA GLU A 44 -9.87 8.01 -8.76
C GLU A 44 -8.76 7.47 -9.67
N ALA A 45 -7.50 7.55 -9.22
CA ALA A 45 -6.33 7.13 -9.98
C ALA A 45 -6.10 5.61 -9.95
N MET A 46 -6.45 4.94 -8.86
CA MET A 46 -6.30 3.50 -8.69
C MET A 46 -7.66 2.77 -8.71
N GLN A 47 -7.68 1.52 -9.17
CA GLN A 47 -8.80 0.61 -8.93
C GLN A 47 -8.50 -0.30 -7.72
N PRO A 48 -8.92 0.07 -6.50
CA PRO A 48 -8.62 -0.74 -5.32
C PRO A 48 -9.39 -2.06 -5.36
N GLN A 49 -8.79 -3.10 -4.78
CA GLN A 49 -9.47 -4.38 -4.54
C GLN A 49 -10.44 -4.25 -3.37
N GLU A 50 -10.04 -3.49 -2.35
CA GLU A 50 -10.81 -3.30 -1.14
C GLU A 50 -10.52 -1.94 -0.50
N VAL A 51 -11.53 -1.35 0.13
CA VAL A 51 -11.35 -0.25 1.06
C VAL A 51 -11.98 -0.68 2.39
N ARG A 52 -11.26 -0.46 3.47
CA ARG A 52 -11.74 -0.68 4.84
C ARG A 52 -11.59 0.59 5.65
N TYR A 53 -12.36 0.71 6.71
CA TYR A 53 -12.14 1.75 7.72
C TYR A 53 -12.09 1.14 9.11
N CYS A 54 -11.41 1.82 10.02
CA CYS A 54 -11.55 1.55 11.44
C CYS A 54 -11.29 2.82 12.24
N GLU A 55 -11.81 2.86 13.45
CA GLU A 55 -11.36 3.80 14.47
C GLU A 55 -10.27 3.15 15.32
N GLN A 56 -9.12 3.81 15.38
CA GLN A 56 -7.99 3.40 16.20
C GLN A 56 -7.52 4.60 17.00
N ASP A 57 -7.45 4.44 18.32
CA ASP A 57 -6.97 5.44 19.27
C ASP A 57 -7.71 6.79 19.14
N GLY A 58 -9.03 6.73 18.92
CA GLY A 58 -9.90 7.90 18.76
C GLY A 58 -9.78 8.61 17.41
N SER A 59 -9.01 8.04 16.47
CA SER A 59 -8.83 8.57 15.11
C SER A 59 -9.40 7.61 14.08
N THR A 60 -10.09 8.14 13.09
CA THR A 60 -10.55 7.37 11.93
C THR A 60 -9.41 7.17 10.95
N TYR A 61 -9.27 5.95 10.44
CA TYR A 61 -8.33 5.61 9.40
C TYR A 61 -9.02 4.79 8.31
N PHE A 62 -8.47 4.89 7.09
CA PHE A 62 -8.90 4.12 5.94
C PHE A 62 -7.75 3.27 5.42
N LEU A 63 -8.00 1.99 5.17
CA LEU A 63 -7.08 1.08 4.52
C LEU A 63 -7.55 0.85 3.10
N VAL A 64 -6.71 1.18 2.13
CA VAL A 64 -6.94 0.84 0.72
C VAL A 64 -6.02 -0.32 0.37
N VAL A 65 -6.58 -1.41 -0.14
CA VAL A 65 -5.85 -2.57 -0.62
C VAL A 65 -5.84 -2.54 -2.14
N GLY A 66 -4.65 -2.47 -2.72
CA GLY A 66 -4.46 -2.47 -4.17
C GLY A 66 -4.48 -3.87 -4.77
N LYS A 67 -4.25 -3.95 -6.08
CA LYS A 67 -4.04 -5.23 -6.77
C LYS A 67 -2.57 -5.66 -6.62
N PRO A 68 -2.29 -6.95 -6.39
CA PRO A 68 -0.91 -7.46 -6.44
C PRO A 68 -0.28 -7.17 -7.80
N VAL A 69 0.95 -6.66 -7.80
CA VAL A 69 1.71 -6.48 -9.04
C VAL A 69 2.61 -7.69 -9.22
N THR A 70 2.18 -8.63 -10.06
CA THR A 70 2.97 -9.83 -10.39
C THR A 70 3.81 -9.57 -11.64
N SER A 71 5.04 -10.08 -11.65
CA SER A 71 5.88 -10.11 -12.84
C SER A 71 6.70 -11.40 -12.86
N LEU A 72 7.34 -11.71 -14.00
CA LEU A 72 8.20 -12.90 -14.13
C LEU A 72 9.33 -12.94 -13.07
N PHE A 73 9.71 -11.77 -12.53
CA PHE A 73 10.81 -11.60 -11.59
C PHE A 73 10.40 -11.00 -10.25
N SER A 74 9.09 -10.89 -9.96
CA SER A 74 8.59 -10.39 -8.67
C SER A 74 7.26 -11.06 -8.37
N LEU A 75 7.24 -11.83 -7.29
CA LEU A 75 6.10 -12.57 -6.78
C LEU A 75 5.79 -12.02 -5.40
N PRO A 76 4.98 -10.95 -5.30
CA PRO A 76 4.63 -10.41 -4.00
C PRO A 76 3.84 -11.46 -3.21
N SER A 77 4.13 -11.54 -1.92
CA SER A 77 3.47 -12.45 -0.98
C SER A 77 2.04 -11.99 -0.64
N GLY A 78 1.71 -10.72 -0.90
CA GLY A 78 0.40 -10.11 -0.73
C GLY A 78 0.19 -8.85 -1.57
N PRO A 79 -1.02 -8.26 -1.52
CA PRO A 79 -1.31 -7.01 -2.21
C PRO A 79 -0.62 -5.81 -1.53
N PRO A 80 -0.41 -4.70 -2.25
CA PRO A 80 0.00 -3.44 -1.61
C PRO A 80 -1.15 -2.86 -0.77
N ALA A 81 -0.79 -2.16 0.30
CA ALA A 81 -1.72 -1.58 1.25
C ALA A 81 -1.34 -0.12 1.56
N TYR A 82 -2.35 0.73 1.70
CA TYR A 82 -2.19 2.18 1.91
C TYR A 82 -3.12 2.63 3.01
N VAL A 83 -2.60 3.37 4.00
CA VAL A 83 -3.35 3.86 5.15
C VAL A 83 -3.49 5.37 5.05
N PHE A 84 -4.73 5.83 5.14
CA PHE A 84 -5.09 7.24 5.14
C PHE A 84 -5.70 7.64 6.47
N ASP A 85 -5.48 8.87 6.92
CA ASP A 85 -6.16 9.44 8.07
C ASP A 85 -7.60 9.86 7.76
N GLY A 86 -8.36 10.26 8.78
CA GLY A 86 -9.72 10.76 8.64
C GLY A 86 -9.87 12.04 7.81
N ALA A 87 -8.78 12.77 7.56
CA ALA A 87 -8.77 13.92 6.66
C ALA A 87 -8.51 13.52 5.18
N GLY A 88 -8.15 12.26 4.95
CA GLY A 88 -7.85 11.68 3.65
C GLY A 88 -6.37 11.79 3.26
N ASN A 89 -5.44 12.06 4.17
CA ASN A 89 -4.01 12.12 3.86
C ASN A 89 -3.37 10.74 4.04
N LEU A 90 -2.47 10.37 3.13
CA LEU A 90 -1.67 9.15 3.24
C LEU A 90 -0.73 9.27 4.43
N VAL A 91 -0.85 8.33 5.38
CA VAL A 91 -0.02 8.26 6.59
C VAL A 91 1.09 7.22 6.41
N GLU A 92 0.75 6.08 5.84
CA GLU A 92 1.67 4.96 5.67
C GLU A 92 1.26 4.09 4.50
N TRP A 93 2.22 3.35 3.95
CA TRP A 93 1.94 2.37 2.91
C TRP A 93 2.93 1.22 3.00
N CYS A 94 2.55 0.11 2.37
CA CYS A 94 3.35 -1.08 2.26
C CYS A 94 3.15 -1.65 0.84
N GLY A 95 4.25 -1.93 0.14
CA GLY A 95 4.21 -2.49 -1.21
C GLY A 95 3.79 -3.96 -1.25
N ASP A 96 3.96 -4.69 -0.15
CA ASP A 96 3.63 -6.10 -0.01
C ASP A 96 3.18 -6.43 1.42
N LEU A 97 1.86 -6.58 1.61
CA LEU A 97 1.27 -6.88 2.92
C LEU A 97 1.74 -8.22 3.51
N GLY A 98 2.20 -9.17 2.69
CA GLY A 98 2.63 -10.48 3.19
C GLY A 98 4.03 -10.47 3.83
N ASP A 99 4.87 -9.48 3.49
CA ASP A 99 6.27 -9.39 3.93
C ASP A 99 6.54 -8.24 4.92
N ASN A 100 5.50 -7.59 5.44
CA ASN A 100 5.65 -6.47 6.39
C ASN A 100 4.92 -6.72 7.72
N PRO A 101 5.52 -7.48 8.65
CA PRO A 101 4.89 -7.83 9.92
C PRO A 101 4.66 -6.61 10.82
N ASP A 102 5.51 -5.58 10.75
CA ASP A 102 5.35 -4.36 11.54
C ASP A 102 4.15 -3.53 11.09
N PHE A 103 3.94 -3.41 9.78
CA PHE A 103 2.74 -2.79 9.21
C PHE A 103 1.48 -3.56 9.65
N CYS A 104 1.49 -4.88 9.49
CA CYS A 104 0.38 -5.75 9.88
C CYS A 104 0.06 -5.67 11.38
N LYS A 105 1.08 -5.59 12.23
CA LYS A 105 0.92 -5.43 13.67
C LYS A 105 0.29 -4.08 14.01
N ARG A 106 0.79 -2.98 13.43
CA ARG A 106 0.32 -1.61 13.69
C ARG A 106 -1.13 -1.39 13.24
N TRP A 107 -1.49 -1.94 12.09
CA TRP A 107 -2.78 -1.73 11.42
C TRP A 107 -3.70 -2.95 11.47
N SER A 108 -3.46 -3.87 12.40
CA SER A 108 -4.25 -5.11 12.56
C SER A 108 -5.76 -4.86 12.70
N LYS A 109 -6.15 -3.80 13.41
CA LYS A 109 -7.55 -3.38 13.54
C LYS A 109 -8.17 -2.95 12.20
N LEU A 110 -7.42 -2.26 11.34
CA LEU A 110 -7.89 -1.91 9.98
C LEU A 110 -7.98 -3.12 9.06
N ILE A 111 -7.00 -4.03 9.14
CA ILE A 111 -6.99 -5.26 8.34
C ILE A 111 -8.20 -6.13 8.66
N LEU A 112 -8.67 -6.11 9.91
CA LEU A 112 -9.89 -6.79 10.37
C LEU A 112 -11.14 -5.90 10.36
N GLY A 113 -10.99 -4.63 9.94
CA GLY A 113 -12.04 -3.63 9.97
C GLY A 113 -13.12 -3.86 8.93
N GLU A 114 -14.16 -3.04 9.01
CA GLU A 114 -15.31 -3.11 8.13
C GLU A 114 -14.95 -2.69 6.70
N ARG A 115 -15.41 -3.47 5.73
CA ARG A 115 -15.27 -3.16 4.30
C ARG A 115 -16.31 -2.13 3.89
N ILE A 116 -15.85 -1.07 3.23
CA ILE A 116 -16.69 -0.03 2.65
C ILE A 116 -16.49 0.04 1.15
N ARG A 117 -17.51 0.53 0.43
CA ARG A 117 -17.38 0.77 -1.00
C ARG A 117 -16.61 2.07 -1.22
N ALA A 118 -15.71 2.08 -2.20
CA ALA A 118 -14.90 3.28 -2.52
C ALA A 118 -15.75 4.54 -2.76
N GLN A 119 -16.95 4.37 -3.33
CA GLN A 119 -17.93 5.44 -3.56
C GLN A 119 -18.53 6.02 -2.27
N ASP A 120 -18.61 5.24 -1.19
CA ASP A 120 -19.16 5.70 0.10
C ASP A 120 -18.10 6.44 0.94
N VAL A 121 -16.81 6.30 0.60
CA VAL A 121 -15.68 6.89 1.35
C VAL A 121 -15.79 8.42 1.46
N ARG A 122 -16.27 9.09 0.41
CA ARG A 122 -16.44 10.56 0.43
C ARG A 122 -17.41 11.00 1.54
N ALA A 123 -18.54 10.31 1.66
CA ALA A 123 -19.52 10.60 2.70
C ALA A 123 -18.93 10.41 4.10
N TYR A 124 -18.06 9.41 4.30
CA TYR A 124 -17.35 9.19 5.56
C TYR A 124 -16.35 10.30 5.89
N ILE A 125 -15.57 10.77 4.90
CA ILE A 125 -14.64 11.90 5.12
C ILE A 125 -15.43 13.17 5.47
N GLU A 126 -16.53 13.43 4.77
CA GLU A 126 -17.38 14.60 5.02
C GLU A 126 -18.06 14.55 6.39
N ALA A 127 -18.59 13.38 6.79
CA ALA A 127 -19.17 13.17 8.12
C ALA A 127 -18.12 13.27 9.24
N GLY A 128 -16.91 12.71 9.03
CA GLY A 128 -15.81 12.77 9.98
C GLY A 128 -15.21 14.17 10.15
N ARG A 129 -15.22 15.01 9.10
CA ARG A 129 -14.86 16.43 9.20
C ARG A 129 -15.84 17.22 10.05
N GLY A 130 -17.14 16.92 9.96
CA GLY A 130 -18.18 17.57 10.76
C GLY A 130 -18.09 17.30 12.26
N ASN A 131 -17.47 16.18 12.68
CA ASN A 131 -17.37 15.82 14.10
C ASN A 131 -16.23 16.54 14.85
N LYS A 132 -15.28 17.19 14.14
CA LYS A 132 -14.17 17.93 14.78
C LYS A 132 -14.58 19.30 15.34
N ASP A 133 -15.74 19.83 14.94
CA ASP A 133 -16.21 21.14 15.38
C ASP A 133 -17.16 21.07 16.60
N GLY A 134 -17.47 19.88 17.12
CA GLY A 134 -18.43 19.65 18.22
C GLY A 134 -17.85 19.38 19.61
N GLY A 135 -16.52 19.38 19.75
CA GLY A 135 -15.83 18.94 20.97
C GLY A 135 -15.26 20.06 21.85
N MET A 136 -16.10 20.99 22.30
CA MET A 136 -15.82 21.79 23.51
C MET A 136 -17.00 21.64 24.45
N HIS A 137 -16.96 20.64 25.33
CA HIS A 137 -17.68 20.64 26.62
C HIS A 137 -16.99 19.69 27.59
#